data_AF-A0A6J6V3U5-F1
#
_entry.id   AF-A0A6J6V3U5-F1
#
_cell.length_a   1.000
_cell.length_b   1.000
_cell.length_c   1.000
_cell.angle_alpha   90.00
_cell.angle_beta   90.00
_cell.angle_gamma   90.00
#
_symmetry.space_group_name_H-M   'P 1'
#
loop_
_entity.id
_entity.type
_entity.pdbx_description
1 polymer ?
#
loop_
_entity_poly.entity_id
_entity_poly.type
_entity_poly.pdbx_seq_one_letter_code
_entity_poly.pdbx_strand_id
1 'polypeptide(L)'
;MIALSTVFKYLSLIGSFAVVGTLLAMGFLLLDAHGKLSTSSQKLRTMLWISGLTWFIGSVGTIVFTLAIILDQPLSVALDSTVLRSFITQVTLGQYLLFQSIVALFVTAVSTRINKVLTVIVLLILTLIGLTAPIFQSHSASSGSHSLAIGSLFIHVVALSLWVGGVITLAILDPEDRPVAVPRFSVLALWAAIAVVASGTVNAWARLDFKQAWNTTYAWVVIGKVVLTIILIFIGYLHRKNLAVRDSIDWKGFARLIFAESLVMVVTVAMGAWLSSNQAPIRPERPKFDPALSVAGIASPPAPTWSRIFLGYEPDALMIGLLITAVALYIKGVVVLTKRGDKWPVGRTVSFSLAIAAIDFATSGGLGLYAHFAFSYHMVAHMILGMIAPIGIVLGAPITLALRTLPQARNTDERGVRGSLLAALHSKLAVFYTNPLVALAFFDGSLFVLYFTNLFGSLMQSHVGHLFMNIHFLLAGILFFHVIIGIDPNPRRVPHLVRIVILFAAMSIHAFFSIALMSESTLIDGGYFASLKSPWLTDLLADQRIGASIAWAMGEIPILLALVATFISWMRDDSRETKRIDKNTERAAAMGQPDDLATYNKYLQDLAQRDRSEN
;
A
#
# COMPACT_ATOMS: atom_id res chain seq x y z
N MET A 1 6.55 -6.08 -36.73
CA MET A 1 6.93 -6.18 -35.30
C MET A 1 6.00 -5.37 -34.39
N ILE A 2 5.71 -4.10 -34.70
CA ILE A 2 4.83 -3.22 -33.88
C ILE A 2 3.46 -3.84 -33.63
N ALA A 3 2.78 -4.35 -34.66
CA ALA A 3 1.47 -4.99 -34.51
C ALA A 3 1.50 -6.21 -33.56
N LEU A 4 2.52 -7.08 -33.65
CA LEU A 4 2.67 -8.21 -32.72
C LEU A 4 2.95 -7.74 -31.29
N SER A 5 3.82 -6.74 -31.10
CA SER A 5 4.06 -6.14 -29.78
C SER A 5 2.74 -5.66 -29.15
N THR A 6 1.90 -4.99 -29.93
CA THR A 6 0.57 -4.55 -29.51
C THR A 6 -0.33 -5.72 -29.12
N VAL A 7 -0.35 -6.82 -29.90
CA VAL A 7 -1.12 -8.03 -29.57
C VAL A 7 -0.68 -8.63 -28.23
N PHE A 8 0.63 -8.79 -28.00
CA PHE A 8 1.15 -9.36 -26.74
C PHE A 8 0.88 -8.44 -25.53
N LYS A 9 0.92 -7.12 -25.71
CA LYS A 9 0.48 -6.16 -24.68
C LYS A 9 -0.99 -6.34 -24.34
N TYR A 10 -1.87 -6.48 -25.34
CA TYR A 10 -3.29 -6.73 -25.11
C TYR A 10 -3.54 -8.09 -24.43
N LEU A 11 -2.82 -9.15 -24.82
CA LEU A 11 -2.89 -10.45 -24.15
C LEU A 11 -2.49 -10.33 -22.66
N SER A 12 -1.41 -9.60 -22.37
CA SER A 12 -0.96 -9.34 -21.00
C SER A 12 -2.03 -8.59 -20.18
N LEU A 13 -2.63 -7.55 -20.76
CA LEU A 13 -3.68 -6.76 -20.10
C LEU A 13 -4.96 -7.57 -19.86
N ILE A 14 -5.47 -8.27 -20.87
CA ILE A 14 -6.70 -9.07 -20.73
C ILE A 14 -6.48 -10.20 -19.73
N GLY A 15 -5.34 -10.91 -19.83
CA GLY A 15 -4.97 -11.97 -18.90
C GLY A 15 -4.90 -11.47 -17.46
N SER A 16 -4.16 -10.39 -17.21
CA SER A 16 -4.02 -9.83 -15.86
C SER A 16 -5.33 -9.30 -15.28
N PHE A 17 -6.18 -8.64 -16.07
CA PHE A 17 -7.49 -8.17 -15.60
C PHE A 17 -8.40 -9.35 -15.27
N ALA A 18 -8.40 -10.40 -16.08
CA ALA A 18 -9.14 -11.62 -15.80
C ALA A 18 -8.63 -12.33 -14.53
N VAL A 19 -7.31 -12.34 -14.27
CA VAL A 19 -6.74 -12.83 -13.01
C VAL A 19 -7.24 -12.02 -11.82
N VAL A 20 -7.16 -10.68 -11.90
CA VAL A 20 -7.65 -9.77 -10.85
C VAL A 20 -9.13 -10.02 -10.55
N GLY A 21 -9.96 -10.08 -11.59
CA GLY A 21 -11.39 -10.38 -11.47
C GLY A 21 -11.68 -11.72 -10.83
N THR A 22 -10.94 -12.75 -11.23
CA THR A 22 -11.13 -14.12 -10.72
C THR A 22 -10.75 -14.20 -9.25
N LEU A 23 -9.61 -13.62 -8.86
CA LEU A 23 -9.18 -13.55 -7.46
C LEU A 23 -10.12 -12.68 -6.61
N LEU A 24 -10.63 -11.58 -7.17
CA LEU A 24 -11.64 -10.74 -6.51
C LEU A 24 -12.92 -11.53 -6.24
N ALA A 25 -13.39 -12.32 -7.22
CA ALA A 25 -14.57 -13.15 -7.06
C ALA A 25 -14.39 -14.24 -6.01
N MET A 26 -13.30 -15.00 -6.09
CA MET A 26 -12.96 -16.07 -5.15
C MET A 26 -12.73 -15.55 -3.71
N GLY A 27 -12.22 -14.32 -3.56
CA GLY A 27 -11.86 -13.75 -2.27
C GLY A 27 -12.99 -12.97 -1.57
N PHE A 28 -13.86 -12.31 -2.34
CA PHE A 28 -14.80 -11.32 -1.79
C PHE A 28 -16.23 -11.39 -2.34
N LEU A 29 -16.44 -11.84 -3.58
CA LEU A 29 -17.78 -11.82 -4.20
C LEU A 29 -18.57 -13.09 -3.91
N LEU A 30 -17.94 -14.26 -4.06
CA LEU A 30 -18.55 -15.56 -3.77
C LEU A 30 -18.55 -15.86 -2.27
N LEU A 31 -19.37 -16.82 -1.85
CA LEU A 31 -19.40 -17.32 -0.47
C LEU A 31 -18.16 -18.16 -0.19
N ASP A 32 -17.65 -18.05 1.04
CA ASP A 32 -16.64 -18.94 1.60
C ASP A 32 -17.27 -19.83 2.68
N ALA A 33 -16.58 -20.92 3.04
CA ALA A 33 -16.97 -21.80 4.14
C ALA A 33 -15.83 -21.83 5.17
N HIS A 34 -16.00 -21.10 6.27
CA HIS A 34 -15.03 -20.93 7.35
C HIS A 34 -13.62 -20.54 6.85
N GLY A 35 -13.54 -19.67 5.83
CA GLY A 35 -12.30 -19.22 5.22
C GLY A 35 -11.71 -20.16 4.16
N LYS A 36 -12.39 -21.28 3.85
CA LYS A 36 -12.10 -22.14 2.69
C LYS A 36 -12.95 -21.75 1.49
N LEU A 37 -12.43 -22.01 0.29
CA LEU A 37 -13.16 -21.73 -0.95
C LEU A 37 -14.37 -22.66 -1.11
N SER A 38 -15.53 -22.08 -1.42
CA SER A 38 -16.74 -22.82 -1.81
C SER A 38 -16.57 -23.57 -3.12
N THR A 39 -17.46 -24.52 -3.39
CA THR A 39 -17.48 -25.28 -4.65
C THR A 39 -17.52 -24.38 -5.88
N SER A 40 -18.37 -23.34 -5.88
CA SER A 40 -18.42 -22.32 -6.94
C SER A 40 -17.08 -21.60 -7.12
N SER A 41 -16.43 -21.23 -6.02
CA SER A 41 -15.10 -20.59 -6.08
C SER A 41 -14.02 -21.55 -6.60
N GLN A 42 -14.14 -22.85 -6.33
CA GLN A 42 -13.19 -23.84 -6.82
C GLN A 42 -13.31 -24.06 -8.33
N LYS A 43 -14.52 -23.96 -8.90
CA LYS A 43 -14.73 -24.00 -10.37
C LYS A 43 -13.94 -22.90 -11.09
N LEU A 44 -13.74 -21.75 -10.45
CA LEU A 44 -12.97 -20.63 -11.01
C LEU A 44 -11.44 -20.88 -11.10
N ARG A 45 -10.91 -21.98 -10.54
CA ARG A 45 -9.48 -22.30 -10.63
C ARG A 45 -9.01 -22.47 -12.07
N THR A 46 -9.81 -23.10 -12.92
CA THR A 46 -9.48 -23.29 -14.33
C THR A 46 -9.38 -21.94 -15.03
N MET A 47 -10.32 -21.04 -14.76
CA MET A 47 -10.28 -19.67 -15.30
C MET A 47 -9.05 -18.90 -14.80
N LEU A 48 -8.73 -19.02 -13.50
CA LEU A 48 -7.54 -18.39 -12.92
C LEU A 48 -6.25 -18.92 -13.58
N TRP A 49 -6.18 -20.22 -13.86
CA TRP A 49 -5.05 -20.85 -14.54
C TRP A 49 -4.92 -20.36 -15.99
N ILE A 50 -6.01 -20.38 -16.76
CA ILE A 50 -6.02 -19.93 -18.17
C ILE A 50 -5.64 -18.45 -18.28
N SER A 51 -6.27 -17.59 -17.46
CA SER A 51 -6.00 -16.15 -17.45
C SER A 51 -4.57 -15.85 -16.99
N GLY A 52 -4.07 -16.58 -15.98
CA GLY A 52 -2.68 -16.50 -15.53
C GLY A 52 -1.68 -16.89 -16.63
N LEU A 53 -1.96 -17.97 -17.37
CA LEU A 53 -1.13 -18.40 -18.49
C LEU A 53 -1.16 -17.39 -19.64
N THR A 54 -2.33 -16.82 -19.93
CA THR A 54 -2.48 -15.76 -20.94
C THR A 54 -1.68 -14.51 -20.54
N TRP A 55 -1.74 -14.14 -19.26
CA TRP A 55 -0.94 -13.04 -18.73
C TRP A 55 0.57 -13.31 -18.85
N PHE A 56 1.01 -14.52 -18.47
CA PHE A 56 2.41 -14.93 -18.59
C PHE A 56 2.91 -14.90 -20.03
N ILE A 57 2.20 -15.52 -20.96
CA ILE A 57 2.54 -15.54 -22.39
C ILE A 57 2.55 -14.11 -22.95
N GLY A 58 1.53 -13.30 -22.62
CA GLY A 58 1.45 -11.90 -23.00
C GLY A 58 2.66 -11.09 -22.51
N SER A 59 3.05 -11.28 -21.25
CA SER A 59 4.17 -10.59 -20.61
C SER A 59 5.52 -10.99 -21.21
N VAL A 60 5.76 -12.29 -21.40
CA VAL A 60 6.99 -12.79 -22.04
C VAL A 60 7.11 -12.30 -23.49
N GLY A 61 6.03 -12.37 -24.26
CA GLY A 61 6.04 -11.82 -25.61
C GLY A 61 6.28 -10.31 -25.61
N THR A 62 5.72 -9.58 -24.64
CA THR A 62 5.99 -8.14 -24.49
C THR A 62 7.47 -7.85 -24.27
N ILE A 63 8.19 -8.66 -23.46
CA ILE A 63 9.65 -8.54 -23.30
C ILE A 63 10.35 -8.67 -24.65
N VAL A 64 10.11 -9.77 -25.37
CA VAL A 64 10.84 -10.09 -26.59
C VAL A 64 10.55 -9.08 -27.70
N PHE A 65 9.29 -8.73 -27.94
CA PHE A 65 8.93 -7.77 -28.99
C PHE A 65 9.32 -6.33 -28.64
N THR A 66 9.31 -5.95 -27.36
CA THR A 66 9.80 -4.63 -26.95
C THR A 66 11.30 -4.53 -27.17
N LEU A 67 12.06 -5.57 -26.82
CA LEU A 67 13.50 -5.63 -27.08
C LEU A 67 13.84 -5.54 -28.57
N ALA A 68 13.13 -6.29 -29.42
CA ALA A 68 13.30 -6.23 -30.87
C ALA A 68 13.02 -4.82 -31.44
N ILE A 69 11.99 -4.13 -30.92
CA ILE A 69 11.65 -2.75 -31.33
C ILE A 69 12.71 -1.75 -30.85
N ILE A 70 13.19 -1.88 -29.61
CA ILE A 70 14.21 -0.96 -29.05
C ILE A 70 15.53 -1.07 -29.82
N LEU A 71 15.93 -2.30 -30.19
CA LEU A 71 17.16 -2.52 -30.94
C LEU A 71 17.04 -2.23 -32.43
N ASP A 72 15.80 -2.09 -32.93
CA ASP A 72 15.48 -2.05 -34.36
C ASP A 72 16.10 -3.25 -35.13
N GLN A 73 15.98 -4.45 -34.55
CA GLN A 73 16.57 -5.69 -35.07
C GLN A 73 15.51 -6.80 -35.24
N PRO A 74 15.78 -7.82 -36.09
CA PRO A 74 14.94 -9.00 -36.21
C PRO A 74 14.77 -9.76 -34.88
N LEU A 75 13.69 -10.55 -34.79
CA LEU A 75 13.36 -11.35 -33.60
C LEU A 75 14.47 -12.34 -33.21
N SER A 76 15.25 -12.84 -34.18
CA SER A 76 16.38 -13.74 -33.92
C SER A 76 17.45 -13.11 -33.04
N VAL A 77 17.70 -11.80 -33.20
CA VAL A 77 18.67 -11.06 -32.37
C VAL A 77 18.09 -10.79 -30.99
N ALA A 78 16.80 -10.47 -30.88
CA ALA A 78 16.14 -10.28 -29.59
C ALA A 78 16.03 -11.58 -28.76
N LEU A 79 16.02 -12.74 -29.42
CA LEU A 79 16.03 -14.07 -28.80
C LEU A 79 17.44 -14.57 -28.49
N ASP A 80 18.49 -13.84 -28.86
CA ASP A 80 19.85 -14.15 -28.43
C ASP A 80 19.93 -14.14 -26.89
N SER A 81 20.56 -15.17 -26.33
CA SER A 81 20.60 -15.37 -24.87
C SER A 81 21.34 -14.23 -24.16
N THR A 82 22.40 -13.69 -24.78
CA THR A 82 23.21 -12.61 -24.21
C THR A 82 22.42 -11.31 -24.21
N VAL A 83 21.79 -10.99 -25.35
CA VAL A 83 20.99 -9.77 -25.51
C VAL A 83 19.77 -9.80 -24.58
N LEU A 84 19.02 -10.90 -24.55
CA LEU A 84 17.85 -11.04 -23.69
C LEU A 84 18.22 -11.00 -22.20
N ARG A 85 19.31 -11.68 -21.80
CA ARG A 85 19.80 -11.64 -20.42
C ARG A 85 20.22 -10.24 -20.02
N SER A 86 20.95 -9.52 -20.88
CA SER A 86 21.34 -8.14 -20.61
C SER A 86 20.11 -7.25 -20.42
N PHE A 87 19.10 -7.36 -21.30
CA PHE A 87 17.87 -6.59 -21.17
C PHE A 87 17.14 -6.83 -19.84
N ILE A 88 16.92 -8.09 -19.45
CA ILE A 88 16.13 -8.39 -18.23
C ILE A 88 16.90 -8.19 -16.91
N THR A 89 18.24 -8.10 -16.95
CA THR A 89 19.07 -7.97 -15.75
C THR A 89 19.69 -6.59 -15.55
N GLN A 90 19.95 -5.85 -16.63
CA GLN A 90 20.65 -4.56 -16.58
C GLN A 90 19.75 -3.38 -16.98
N VAL A 91 18.66 -3.62 -17.74
CA VAL A 91 17.73 -2.56 -18.15
C VAL A 91 16.51 -2.56 -17.24
N THR A 92 16.22 -1.42 -16.60
CA THR A 92 15.13 -1.30 -15.61
C THR A 92 13.76 -1.69 -16.17
N LEU A 93 13.46 -1.31 -17.42
CA LEU A 93 12.22 -1.73 -18.09
C LEU A 93 12.14 -3.26 -18.22
N GLY A 94 13.25 -3.90 -18.61
CA GLY A 94 13.34 -5.36 -18.71
C GLY A 94 13.17 -6.04 -17.35
N GLN A 95 13.77 -5.48 -16.28
CA GLN A 95 13.60 -5.97 -14.91
C GLN A 95 12.13 -5.93 -14.45
N TYR A 96 11.40 -4.83 -14.71
CA TYR A 96 9.98 -4.73 -14.34
C TYR A 96 9.09 -5.69 -15.13
N LEU A 97 9.33 -5.85 -16.44
CA LEU A 97 8.60 -6.81 -17.26
C LEU A 97 8.92 -8.26 -16.85
N LEU A 98 10.17 -8.55 -16.47
CA LEU A 98 10.56 -9.84 -15.92
C LEU A 98 9.82 -10.11 -14.60
N PHE A 99 9.81 -9.14 -13.68
CA PHE A 99 9.09 -9.25 -12.41
C PHE A 99 7.59 -9.52 -12.63
N GLN A 100 6.95 -8.78 -13.54
CA GLN A 100 5.55 -9.02 -13.93
C GLN A 100 5.35 -10.47 -14.44
N SER A 101 6.27 -10.97 -15.26
CA SER A 101 6.21 -12.32 -15.82
C SER A 101 6.38 -13.39 -14.73
N ILE A 102 7.28 -13.18 -13.76
CA ILE A 102 7.48 -14.07 -12.61
C ILE A 102 6.20 -14.12 -11.76
N VAL A 103 5.57 -12.96 -11.49
CA VAL A 103 4.31 -12.91 -10.75
C VAL A 103 3.20 -13.67 -11.49
N ALA A 104 3.05 -13.45 -12.80
CA ALA A 104 2.07 -14.14 -13.62
C ALA A 104 2.27 -15.67 -13.58
N LEU A 105 3.52 -16.12 -13.70
CA LEU A 105 3.88 -17.54 -13.60
C LEU A 105 3.57 -18.11 -12.21
N PHE A 106 3.92 -17.38 -11.15
CA PHE A 106 3.67 -17.80 -9.77
C PHE A 106 2.17 -17.94 -9.49
N VAL A 107 1.35 -16.95 -9.87
CA VAL A 107 -0.11 -17.01 -9.72
C VAL A 107 -0.68 -18.22 -10.48
N THR A 108 -0.20 -18.46 -11.71
CA THR A 108 -0.59 -19.61 -12.52
C THR A 108 -0.23 -20.94 -11.84
N ALA A 109 0.99 -21.07 -11.32
CA ALA A 109 1.47 -22.29 -10.66
C ALA A 109 0.71 -22.57 -9.34
N VAL A 110 0.34 -21.53 -8.61
CA VAL A 110 -0.39 -21.66 -7.34
C VAL A 110 -1.89 -21.92 -7.57
N SER A 111 -2.47 -21.43 -8.67
CA SER A 111 -3.92 -21.46 -8.98
C SER A 111 -4.59 -22.83 -8.75
N THR A 112 -3.91 -23.93 -9.08
CA THR A 112 -4.44 -25.29 -8.97
C THR A 112 -4.55 -25.79 -7.52
N ARG A 113 -3.78 -25.20 -6.59
CA ARG A 113 -3.67 -25.65 -5.18
C ARG A 113 -4.34 -24.70 -4.18
N ILE A 114 -4.97 -23.62 -4.63
CA ILE A 114 -5.56 -22.61 -3.74
C ILE A 114 -6.82 -23.14 -3.08
N ASN A 115 -6.82 -23.26 -1.75
CA ASN A 115 -7.98 -23.71 -0.98
C ASN A 115 -8.48 -22.70 0.08
N LYS A 116 -7.72 -21.63 0.35
CA LYS A 116 -8.00 -20.69 1.45
C LYS A 116 -8.23 -19.28 0.91
N VAL A 117 -9.22 -18.58 1.45
CA VAL A 117 -9.55 -17.19 1.10
C VAL A 117 -8.36 -16.26 1.40
N LEU A 118 -7.65 -16.47 2.50
CA LEU A 118 -6.48 -15.64 2.83
C LEU A 118 -5.37 -15.75 1.77
N THR A 119 -5.15 -16.94 1.21
CA THR A 119 -4.20 -17.15 0.10
C THR A 119 -4.65 -16.40 -1.15
N VAL A 120 -5.95 -16.40 -1.47
CA VAL A 120 -6.51 -15.62 -2.58
C VAL A 120 -6.27 -14.13 -2.40
N ILE A 121 -6.49 -13.59 -1.18
CA ILE A 121 -6.27 -12.17 -0.88
C ILE A 121 -4.78 -11.81 -1.07
N VAL A 122 -3.86 -12.64 -0.58
CA VAL A 122 -2.41 -12.42 -0.78
C VAL A 122 -2.04 -12.45 -2.26
N LEU A 123 -2.59 -13.39 -3.03
CA LEU A 123 -2.37 -13.45 -4.47
C LEU A 123 -2.96 -12.24 -5.20
N LEU A 124 -4.12 -11.74 -4.79
CA LEU A 124 -4.71 -10.53 -5.38
C LEU A 124 -3.77 -9.32 -5.18
N ILE A 125 -3.24 -9.14 -3.97
CA ILE A 125 -2.26 -8.08 -3.68
C ILE A 125 -1.01 -8.25 -4.54
N LEU A 126 -0.46 -9.47 -4.60
CA LEU A 126 0.71 -9.78 -5.40
C LEU A 126 0.47 -9.54 -6.90
N THR A 127 -0.71 -9.90 -7.42
CA THR A 127 -1.13 -9.62 -8.80
C THR A 127 -1.18 -8.13 -9.08
N LEU A 128 -1.76 -7.32 -8.19
CA LEU A 128 -1.80 -5.86 -8.36
C LEU A 128 -0.40 -5.25 -8.36
N ILE A 129 0.52 -5.74 -7.51
CA ILE A 129 1.94 -5.31 -7.49
C ILE A 129 2.63 -5.70 -8.81
N GLY A 130 2.48 -6.95 -9.25
CA GLY A 130 3.08 -7.43 -10.50
C GLY A 130 2.55 -6.73 -11.75
N LEU A 131 1.23 -6.47 -11.80
CA LEU A 131 0.57 -5.76 -12.89
C LEU A 131 1.05 -4.32 -13.04
N THR A 132 1.29 -3.64 -11.91
CA THR A 132 1.63 -2.21 -11.90
C THR A 132 3.12 -1.94 -12.01
N ALA A 133 3.98 -2.94 -11.81
CA ALA A 133 5.44 -2.76 -11.84
C ALA A 133 5.97 -2.06 -13.12
N PRO A 134 5.53 -2.40 -14.36
CA PRO A 134 6.02 -1.71 -15.56
C PRO A 134 5.59 -0.24 -15.68
N ILE A 135 4.56 0.20 -14.94
CA ILE A 135 4.04 1.58 -14.99
C ILE A 135 5.10 2.59 -14.56
N PHE A 136 5.95 2.19 -13.61
CA PHE A 136 7.04 3.02 -13.09
C PHE A 136 8.11 3.36 -14.14
N GLN A 137 8.12 2.69 -15.30
CA GLN A 137 8.98 3.03 -16.45
C GLN A 137 8.24 3.56 -17.67
N SER A 138 7.04 4.11 -17.49
CA SER A 138 6.31 4.71 -18.60
C SER A 138 7.00 6.00 -19.10
N HIS A 139 7.26 6.08 -20.42
CA HIS A 139 7.93 7.18 -21.12
C HIS A 139 7.26 8.57 -21.00
N SER A 140 6.12 8.69 -20.30
CA SER A 140 5.49 9.97 -19.99
C SER A 140 6.26 10.84 -18.99
N ALA A 141 7.36 10.31 -18.43
CA ALA A 141 8.25 10.94 -17.47
C ALA A 141 8.91 12.25 -17.95
N SER A 142 8.97 12.53 -19.25
CA SER A 142 9.60 13.74 -19.80
C SER A 142 8.73 15.01 -19.76
N SER A 143 7.51 14.93 -19.21
CA SER A 143 6.49 15.99 -19.35
C SER A 143 5.92 16.53 -18.02
N GLY A 144 6.77 17.01 -17.11
CA GLY A 144 6.37 17.77 -15.89
C GLY A 144 5.64 16.97 -14.80
N SER A 145 5.93 17.30 -13.54
CA SER A 145 5.49 16.60 -12.31
C SER A 145 5.47 15.08 -12.45
N HIS A 146 6.65 14.47 -12.45
CA HIS A 146 6.88 13.03 -12.67
C HIS A 146 6.04 12.14 -11.72
N SER A 147 5.98 12.51 -10.44
CA SER A 147 5.24 11.83 -9.37
C SER A 147 3.73 11.83 -9.61
N LEU A 148 3.15 12.96 -10.04
CA LEU A 148 1.73 13.09 -10.33
C LEU A 148 1.32 12.23 -11.53
N ALA A 149 2.13 12.20 -12.59
CA ALA A 149 1.83 11.41 -13.79
C ALA A 149 1.90 9.90 -13.53
N ILE A 150 2.97 9.41 -12.87
CA ILE A 150 3.14 7.98 -12.58
C ILE A 150 2.13 7.54 -11.53
N GLY A 151 1.95 8.29 -10.45
CA GLY A 151 1.04 7.92 -9.37
C GLY A 151 -0.42 7.88 -9.80
N SER A 152 -0.85 8.83 -10.65
CA SER A 152 -2.20 8.78 -11.23
C SER A 152 -2.37 7.57 -12.15
N LEU A 153 -1.38 7.23 -12.98
CA LEU A 153 -1.46 6.06 -13.84
C LEU A 153 -1.52 4.74 -13.03
N PHE A 154 -0.76 4.66 -11.94
CA PHE A 154 -0.81 3.52 -11.02
C PHE A 154 -2.22 3.31 -10.47
N ILE A 155 -2.83 4.37 -9.91
CA ILE A 155 -4.21 4.32 -9.39
C ILE A 155 -5.19 3.95 -10.51
N HIS A 156 -5.02 4.51 -11.70
CA HIS A 156 -5.86 4.25 -12.85
C HIS A 156 -5.85 2.76 -13.23
N VAL A 157 -4.68 2.13 -13.35
CA VAL A 157 -4.56 0.73 -13.74
C VAL A 157 -5.09 -0.21 -12.65
N VAL A 158 -4.82 0.07 -11.38
CA VAL A 158 -5.39 -0.72 -10.27
C VAL A 158 -6.92 -0.66 -10.31
N ALA A 159 -7.50 0.53 -10.39
CA ALA A 159 -8.95 0.71 -10.42
C ALA A 159 -9.58 0.06 -11.66
N LEU A 160 -8.97 0.24 -12.83
CA LEU A 160 -9.43 -0.37 -14.07
C LEU A 160 -9.38 -1.89 -14.01
N SER A 161 -8.32 -2.48 -13.44
CA SER A 161 -8.17 -3.93 -13.30
C SER A 161 -9.23 -4.54 -12.39
N LEU A 162 -9.56 -3.86 -11.28
CA LEU A 162 -10.61 -4.27 -10.35
C LEU A 162 -12.00 -4.17 -10.99
N TRP A 163 -12.24 -3.12 -11.78
CA TRP A 163 -13.51 -2.89 -12.45
C TRP A 163 -13.71 -3.85 -13.63
N VAL A 164 -12.85 -3.78 -14.64
CA VAL A 164 -12.96 -4.58 -15.87
C VAL A 164 -12.80 -6.06 -15.54
N GLY A 165 -11.85 -6.41 -14.68
CA GLY A 165 -11.66 -7.79 -14.23
C GLY A 165 -12.92 -8.35 -13.57
N GLY A 166 -13.53 -7.61 -12.64
CA GLY A 166 -14.75 -8.07 -11.99
C GLY A 166 -15.95 -8.19 -12.94
N VAL A 167 -16.07 -7.33 -13.96
CA VAL A 167 -17.09 -7.48 -15.02
C VAL A 167 -16.86 -8.76 -15.83
N ILE A 168 -15.62 -9.03 -16.26
CA ILE A 168 -15.26 -10.26 -16.98
C ILE A 168 -15.66 -11.49 -16.16
N THR A 169 -15.34 -11.51 -14.87
CA THR A 169 -15.68 -12.66 -14.02
C THR A 169 -17.18 -12.78 -13.76
N LEU A 170 -17.90 -11.68 -13.56
CA LEU A 170 -19.37 -11.72 -13.43
C LEU A 170 -20.07 -12.25 -14.69
N ALA A 171 -19.55 -11.94 -15.88
CA ALA A 171 -20.10 -12.43 -17.14
C ALA A 171 -20.00 -13.96 -17.27
N ILE A 172 -18.97 -14.57 -16.66
CA ILE A 172 -18.65 -16.00 -16.75
C ILE A 172 -19.23 -16.79 -15.57
N LEU A 173 -19.51 -16.14 -14.44
CA LEU A 173 -20.10 -16.78 -13.26
C LEU A 173 -21.43 -17.48 -13.56
N ASP A 174 -21.66 -18.62 -12.89
CA ASP A 174 -22.91 -19.37 -12.96
C ASP A 174 -24.09 -18.46 -12.57
N PRO A 175 -25.25 -18.53 -13.24
CA PRO A 175 -26.41 -17.67 -12.95
C PRO A 175 -26.86 -17.69 -11.49
N GLU A 176 -26.65 -18.81 -10.79
CA GLU A 176 -27.00 -19.01 -9.38
C GLU A 176 -26.12 -18.22 -8.41
N ASP A 177 -24.85 -17.96 -8.78
CA ASP A 177 -23.88 -17.25 -7.92
C ASP A 177 -23.96 -15.72 -8.07
N ARG A 178 -24.47 -15.25 -9.22
CA ARG A 178 -24.54 -13.82 -9.56
C ARG A 178 -25.36 -12.98 -8.56
N PRO A 179 -26.55 -13.40 -8.06
CA PRO A 179 -27.31 -12.65 -7.06
C PRO A 179 -26.50 -12.30 -5.81
N VAL A 180 -25.59 -13.19 -5.41
CA VAL A 180 -24.78 -13.05 -4.21
C VAL A 180 -23.53 -12.18 -4.46
N ALA A 181 -23.00 -12.21 -5.69
CA ALA A 181 -21.81 -11.47 -6.11
C ALA A 181 -22.08 -10.00 -6.51
N VAL A 182 -23.17 -9.75 -7.24
CA VAL A 182 -23.47 -8.46 -7.88
C VAL A 182 -23.58 -7.29 -6.89
N PRO A 183 -24.28 -7.40 -5.74
CA PRO A 183 -24.39 -6.27 -4.81
C PRO A 183 -23.03 -5.80 -4.25
N ARG A 184 -22.13 -6.74 -3.93
CA ARG A 184 -20.77 -6.42 -3.45
C ARG A 184 -19.92 -5.82 -4.56
N PHE A 185 -20.00 -6.41 -5.76
CA PHE A 185 -19.25 -5.90 -6.90
C PHE A 185 -19.72 -4.50 -7.32
N SER A 186 -21.02 -4.21 -7.30
CA SER A 186 -21.57 -2.90 -7.69
C SER A 186 -21.01 -1.75 -6.85
N VAL A 187 -20.85 -1.95 -5.53
CA VAL A 187 -20.22 -0.96 -4.66
C VAL A 187 -18.75 -0.74 -5.03
N LEU A 188 -18.00 -1.82 -5.26
CA LEU A 188 -16.60 -1.76 -5.65
C LEU A 188 -16.43 -1.11 -7.03
N ALA A 189 -17.26 -1.48 -7.99
CA ALA A 189 -17.27 -0.93 -9.35
C ALA A 189 -17.52 0.58 -9.35
N LEU A 190 -18.40 1.09 -8.47
CA LEU A 190 -18.61 2.53 -8.33
C LEU A 190 -17.34 3.25 -7.86
N TRP A 191 -16.67 2.75 -6.83
CA TRP A 191 -15.41 3.33 -6.35
C TRP A 191 -14.29 3.23 -7.38
N ALA A 192 -14.20 2.10 -8.09
CA ALA A 192 -13.25 1.91 -9.16
C ALA A 192 -13.51 2.87 -10.32
N ALA A 193 -14.77 3.09 -10.71
CA ALA A 193 -15.12 4.07 -11.75
C ALA A 193 -14.74 5.51 -11.35
N ILE A 194 -15.04 5.91 -10.10
CA ILE A 194 -14.61 7.22 -9.57
C ILE A 194 -13.08 7.35 -9.62
N ALA A 195 -12.35 6.33 -9.17
CA ALA A 195 -10.89 6.32 -9.20
C ALA A 195 -10.34 6.39 -10.63
N VAL A 196 -10.92 5.64 -11.59
CA VAL A 196 -10.54 5.67 -13.01
C VAL A 196 -10.75 7.07 -13.61
N VAL A 197 -11.88 7.72 -13.33
CA VAL A 197 -12.15 9.08 -13.83
C VAL A 197 -11.17 10.07 -13.21
N ALA A 198 -11.08 10.13 -11.88
CA ALA A 198 -10.23 11.09 -11.19
C ALA A 198 -8.76 10.94 -11.59
N SER A 199 -8.24 9.72 -11.57
CA SER A 199 -6.87 9.44 -12.00
C SER A 199 -6.64 9.73 -13.49
N GLY A 200 -7.60 9.41 -14.35
CA GLY A 200 -7.52 9.70 -15.78
C GLY A 200 -7.51 11.20 -16.08
N THR A 201 -8.31 11.99 -15.37
CA THR A 201 -8.32 13.46 -15.46
C THR A 201 -7.00 14.04 -14.99
N VAL A 202 -6.47 13.60 -13.84
CA VAL A 202 -5.17 14.04 -13.33
C VAL A 202 -4.06 13.68 -14.31
N ASN A 203 -4.07 12.47 -14.88
CA ASN A 203 -3.07 12.05 -15.85
C ASN A 203 -3.14 12.84 -17.16
N ALA A 204 -4.36 13.13 -17.65
CA ALA A 204 -4.56 13.97 -18.82
C ALA A 204 -4.08 15.40 -18.58
N TRP A 205 -4.41 15.99 -17.43
CA TRP A 205 -3.89 17.31 -17.03
C TRP A 205 -2.37 17.29 -17.01
N ALA A 206 -1.76 16.32 -16.32
CA ALA A 206 -0.31 16.20 -16.21
C ALA A 206 0.42 16.24 -17.55
N ARG A 207 -0.22 15.72 -18.61
CA ARG A 207 0.36 15.56 -19.94
C ARG A 207 0.02 16.72 -20.89
N LEU A 208 -1.15 17.33 -20.78
CA LEU A 208 -1.63 18.38 -21.69
C LEU A 208 -1.07 19.76 -21.32
N ASP A 209 -0.34 20.41 -22.25
CA ASP A 209 -0.15 21.86 -22.20
C ASP A 209 -1.42 22.53 -22.72
N PHE A 210 -2.25 23.04 -21.81
CA PHE A 210 -3.63 23.47 -22.04
C PHE A 210 -3.80 24.46 -23.21
N LYS A 211 -2.77 25.19 -23.63
CA LYS A 211 -2.91 26.19 -24.70
C LYS A 211 -2.69 25.63 -26.11
N GLN A 212 -1.81 24.64 -26.27
CA GLN A 212 -1.47 24.05 -27.58
C GLN A 212 -2.18 22.72 -27.86
N ALA A 213 -2.72 22.07 -26.82
CA ALA A 213 -3.20 20.70 -26.96
C ALA A 213 -4.60 20.53 -27.58
N TRP A 214 -5.45 21.56 -27.59
CA TRP A 214 -6.87 21.45 -27.98
C TRP A 214 -7.12 20.96 -29.41
N ASN A 215 -6.19 21.17 -30.34
CA ASN A 215 -6.31 20.74 -31.75
C ASN A 215 -5.55 19.44 -32.06
N THR A 216 -5.12 18.68 -31.05
CA THR A 216 -4.36 17.44 -31.26
C THR A 216 -5.27 16.21 -31.26
N THR A 217 -4.91 15.17 -32.01
CA THR A 217 -5.58 13.85 -31.96
C THR A 217 -5.61 13.29 -30.54
N TYR A 218 -4.57 13.61 -29.76
CA TYR A 218 -4.46 13.26 -28.35
C TYR A 218 -5.62 13.85 -27.52
N ALA A 219 -5.93 15.14 -27.67
CA ALA A 219 -7.03 15.79 -26.95
C ALA A 219 -8.40 15.21 -27.34
N TRP A 220 -8.65 14.91 -28.61
CA TRP A 220 -9.90 14.28 -29.05
C TRP A 220 -10.11 12.88 -28.48
N VAL A 221 -9.05 12.07 -28.36
CA VAL A 221 -9.14 10.76 -27.68
C VAL A 221 -9.40 10.91 -26.19
N VAL A 222 -8.81 11.92 -25.53
CA VAL A 222 -9.13 12.23 -24.11
C VAL A 222 -10.60 12.62 -23.96
N ILE A 223 -11.11 13.52 -24.80
CA ILE A 223 -12.53 13.93 -24.79
C ILE A 223 -13.44 12.71 -25.02
N GLY A 224 -13.14 11.88 -26.01
CA GLY A 224 -13.89 10.65 -26.28
C GLY A 224 -13.93 9.71 -25.07
N LYS A 225 -12.80 9.51 -24.39
CA LYS A 225 -12.75 8.71 -23.15
C LYS A 225 -13.59 9.32 -22.04
N VAL A 226 -13.60 10.64 -21.87
CA VAL A 226 -14.46 11.32 -20.87
C VAL A 226 -15.93 11.05 -21.18
N VAL A 227 -16.36 11.23 -22.43
CA VAL A 227 -17.76 11.00 -22.86
C VAL A 227 -18.16 9.54 -22.64
N LEU A 228 -17.36 8.56 -23.09
CA LEU A 228 -17.64 7.14 -22.88
C LEU A 228 -17.70 6.76 -21.40
N THR A 229 -16.86 7.38 -20.57
CA THR A 229 -16.87 7.10 -19.12
C THR A 229 -18.10 7.69 -18.44
N ILE A 230 -18.56 8.88 -18.85
CA ILE A 230 -19.83 9.45 -18.37
C ILE A 230 -21.00 8.53 -18.75
N ILE A 231 -21.02 8.01 -19.98
CA ILE A 231 -22.03 7.04 -20.43
C ILE A 231 -21.99 5.78 -19.55
N LEU A 232 -20.82 5.21 -19.28
CA LEU A 232 -20.68 4.03 -18.40
C LEU A 232 -21.21 4.30 -16.99
N ILE A 233 -20.87 5.44 -16.40
CA ILE A 233 -21.34 5.82 -15.06
C ILE A 233 -22.86 6.01 -15.05
N PHE A 234 -23.42 6.62 -16.08
CA PHE A 234 -24.86 6.83 -16.22
C PHE A 234 -25.62 5.50 -16.35
N ILE A 235 -25.12 4.57 -17.19
CA ILE A 235 -25.68 3.22 -17.32
C ILE A 235 -25.63 2.50 -15.96
N GLY A 236 -24.49 2.55 -15.27
CA GLY A 236 -24.33 1.96 -13.93
C GLY A 236 -25.25 2.59 -12.86
N TYR A 237 -25.49 3.89 -12.92
CA TYR A 237 -26.45 4.59 -12.04
C TYR A 237 -27.89 4.13 -12.29
N LEU A 238 -28.32 4.11 -13.56
CA LEU A 238 -29.66 3.63 -13.94
C LEU A 238 -29.86 2.17 -13.51
N HIS A 239 -28.82 1.35 -13.65
CA HIS A 239 -28.82 -0.03 -13.23
C HIS A 239 -29.03 -0.17 -11.71
N ARG A 240 -28.26 0.58 -10.91
CA ARG A 240 -28.37 0.57 -9.45
C ARG A 240 -29.74 1.03 -8.98
N LYS A 241 -30.33 2.04 -9.62
CA LYS A 241 -31.67 2.54 -9.32
C LYS A 241 -32.74 1.50 -9.64
N ASN A 242 -32.62 0.79 -10.77
CA ASN A 242 -33.58 -0.23 -11.18
C ASN A 242 -33.52 -1.51 -10.33
N LEU A 243 -32.30 -1.93 -9.92
CA LEU A 243 -32.11 -3.06 -9.00
C LEU A 243 -32.68 -2.79 -7.60
N ALA A 244 -32.70 -1.53 -7.16
CA ALA A 244 -33.24 -1.16 -5.85
C ALA A 244 -34.78 -1.18 -5.79
N VAL A 245 -35.46 -1.20 -6.94
CA VAL A 245 -36.93 -1.07 -7.06
C VAL A 245 -37.61 -2.40 -7.44
N ARG A 246 -36.87 -3.40 -7.92
CA ARG A 246 -37.43 -4.67 -8.40
C ARG A 246 -37.12 -5.82 -7.46
N ASP A 247 -38.14 -6.60 -7.11
CA ASP A 247 -38.02 -7.80 -6.25
C ASP A 247 -37.36 -8.98 -6.98
N SER A 248 -37.26 -8.95 -8.32
CA SER A 248 -36.61 -9.98 -9.12
C SER A 248 -35.74 -9.40 -10.24
N ILE A 249 -34.61 -10.06 -10.50
CA ILE A 249 -33.62 -9.65 -11.51
C ILE A 249 -34.05 -10.22 -12.88
N ASP A 250 -34.38 -9.35 -13.83
CA ASP A 250 -34.56 -9.74 -15.24
C ASP A 250 -33.20 -10.06 -15.86
N TRP A 251 -32.86 -11.35 -15.89
CA TRP A 251 -31.56 -11.84 -16.36
C TRP A 251 -31.26 -11.54 -17.83
N LYS A 252 -32.26 -11.51 -18.71
CA LYS A 252 -32.04 -11.23 -20.15
C LYS A 252 -31.72 -9.76 -20.36
N GLY A 253 -32.49 -8.87 -19.71
CA GLY A 253 -32.18 -7.43 -19.69
C GLY A 253 -30.82 -7.15 -19.04
N PHE A 254 -30.54 -7.82 -17.93
CA PHE A 254 -29.28 -7.70 -17.19
C PHE A 254 -28.06 -8.16 -18.00
N ALA A 255 -28.15 -9.30 -18.68
CA ALA A 255 -27.07 -9.80 -19.53
C ALA A 255 -26.80 -8.86 -20.73
N ARG A 256 -27.85 -8.32 -21.35
CA ARG A 256 -27.72 -7.33 -22.43
C ARG A 256 -27.06 -6.04 -21.96
N LEU A 257 -27.38 -5.60 -20.74
CA LEU A 257 -26.79 -4.42 -20.13
C LEU A 257 -25.30 -4.63 -19.81
N ILE A 258 -24.94 -5.76 -19.15
CA ILE A 258 -23.54 -6.12 -18.89
C ILE A 258 -22.76 -6.21 -20.19
N PHE A 259 -23.35 -6.78 -21.24
CA PHE A 259 -22.72 -6.84 -22.54
C PHE A 259 -22.46 -5.45 -23.13
N ALA A 260 -23.45 -4.55 -23.07
CA ALA A 260 -23.30 -3.17 -23.52
C ALA A 260 -22.23 -2.40 -22.70
N GLU A 261 -22.26 -2.52 -21.36
CA GLU A 261 -21.24 -1.95 -20.48
C GLU A 261 -19.84 -2.51 -20.81
N SER A 262 -19.72 -3.83 -21.00
CA SER A 262 -18.46 -4.49 -21.36
C SER A 262 -17.94 -4.00 -22.71
N LEU A 263 -18.80 -3.81 -23.71
CA LEU A 263 -18.41 -3.32 -25.03
C LEU A 263 -17.88 -1.88 -24.95
N VAL A 264 -18.57 -0.99 -24.23
CA VAL A 264 -18.10 0.39 -24.01
C VAL A 264 -16.79 0.40 -23.22
N MET A 265 -16.63 -0.48 -22.22
CA MET A 265 -15.35 -0.63 -21.51
C MET A 265 -14.23 -1.10 -22.43
N VAL A 266 -14.45 -2.12 -23.26
CA VAL A 266 -13.44 -2.62 -24.21
C VAL A 266 -12.99 -1.49 -25.14
N VAL A 267 -13.92 -0.71 -25.69
CA VAL A 267 -13.58 0.45 -26.53
C VAL A 267 -12.79 1.50 -25.73
N THR A 268 -13.20 1.82 -24.51
CA THR A 268 -12.51 2.81 -23.66
C THR A 268 -11.09 2.37 -23.29
N VAL A 269 -10.90 1.09 -22.98
CA VAL A 269 -9.59 0.49 -22.69
C VAL A 269 -8.72 0.46 -23.93
N ALA A 270 -9.27 0.08 -25.09
CA ALA A 270 -8.55 0.08 -26.36
C ALA A 270 -8.09 1.50 -26.75
N MET A 271 -8.96 2.51 -26.61
CA MET A 271 -8.59 3.92 -26.80
C MET A 271 -7.48 4.36 -25.84
N GLY A 272 -7.52 3.91 -24.58
CA GLY A 272 -6.47 4.17 -23.60
C GLY A 272 -5.13 3.53 -23.95
N ALA A 273 -5.15 2.27 -24.38
CA ALA A 273 -3.96 1.56 -24.84
C ALA A 273 -3.35 2.22 -26.09
N TRP A 274 -4.19 2.63 -27.04
CA TRP A 274 -3.78 3.39 -28.21
C TRP A 274 -3.17 4.75 -27.86
N LEU A 275 -3.77 5.48 -26.91
CA LEU A 275 -3.22 6.74 -26.41
C LEU A 275 -1.86 6.54 -25.72
N SER A 276 -1.68 5.42 -25.03
CA SER A 276 -0.40 5.06 -24.39
C SER A 276 0.70 4.70 -25.39
N SER A 277 0.34 4.28 -26.62
CA SER A 277 1.31 4.00 -27.68
C SER A 277 1.66 5.21 -28.53
N ASN A 278 0.91 6.30 -28.44
CA ASN A 278 1.18 7.53 -29.17
C ASN A 278 1.93 8.54 -28.29
N GLN A 279 2.88 9.25 -28.89
CA GLN A 279 3.65 10.27 -28.19
C GLN A 279 2.73 11.42 -27.77
N ALA A 280 2.91 11.91 -26.54
CA ALA A 280 2.24 13.13 -26.08
C ALA A 280 2.75 14.33 -26.91
N PRO A 281 1.97 15.43 -27.01
CA PRO A 281 2.42 16.64 -27.68
C PRO A 281 3.76 17.13 -27.12
N ILE A 282 4.70 17.46 -28.01
CA ILE A 282 6.03 17.96 -27.63
C ILE A 282 5.85 19.30 -26.93
N ARG A 283 6.31 19.40 -25.68
CA ARG A 283 6.40 20.70 -24.98
C ARG A 283 7.57 21.49 -25.55
N PRO A 284 7.46 22.83 -25.68
CA PRO A 284 8.60 23.65 -26.10
C PRO A 284 9.81 23.34 -25.21
N GLU A 285 10.92 22.97 -25.85
CA GLU A 285 12.17 22.63 -25.16
C GLU A 285 12.57 23.77 -24.22
N ARG A 286 12.84 23.46 -22.96
CA ARG A 286 13.50 24.43 -22.07
C ARG A 286 14.95 24.55 -22.57
N PRO A 287 15.42 25.76 -22.96
CA PRO A 287 16.71 25.93 -23.64
C PRO A 287 17.95 25.73 -22.74
N LYS A 288 17.81 25.20 -21.52
CA LYS A 288 18.93 24.95 -20.61
C LYS A 288 18.82 23.54 -20.03
N PHE A 289 19.89 22.76 -20.19
CA PHE A 289 20.07 21.48 -19.51
C PHE A 289 20.01 21.70 -18.00
N ASP A 290 19.08 21.02 -17.33
CA ASP A 290 18.91 21.03 -15.88
C ASP A 290 19.26 19.62 -15.34
N PRO A 291 20.43 19.45 -14.68
CA PRO A 291 20.86 18.17 -14.12
C PRO A 291 19.82 17.58 -13.16
N ALA A 292 19.22 18.42 -12.31
CA ALA A 292 18.17 18.02 -11.38
C ALA A 292 16.94 17.47 -12.10
N LEU A 293 16.51 18.12 -13.17
CA LEU A 293 15.38 17.63 -13.97
C LEU A 293 15.69 16.27 -14.62
N SER A 294 16.94 16.04 -15.04
CA SER A 294 17.35 14.77 -15.67
C SER A 294 17.47 13.61 -14.68
N VAL A 295 17.84 13.88 -13.43
CA VAL A 295 18.07 12.86 -12.39
C VAL A 295 16.81 12.65 -11.53
N ALA A 296 16.23 13.72 -10.99
CA ALA A 296 15.10 13.67 -10.07
C ALA A 296 13.73 13.81 -10.77
N GLY A 297 13.70 14.17 -12.06
CA GLY A 297 12.45 14.43 -12.79
C GLY A 297 11.75 15.73 -12.37
N ILE A 298 12.40 16.53 -11.51
CA ILE A 298 11.89 17.78 -10.95
C ILE A 298 13.02 18.82 -11.04
N ALA A 299 12.68 20.05 -11.44
CA ALA A 299 13.66 21.13 -11.52
C ALA A 299 14.17 21.50 -10.12
N SER A 300 15.44 21.91 -10.02
CA SER A 300 16.02 22.30 -8.73
C SER A 300 15.24 23.46 -8.12
N PRO A 301 14.69 23.32 -6.90
CA PRO A 301 13.94 24.38 -6.26
C PRO A 301 14.88 25.53 -5.84
N PRO A 302 14.36 26.76 -5.69
CA PRO A 302 15.11 27.83 -5.04
C PRO A 302 15.50 27.47 -3.60
N ALA A 303 16.47 28.19 -3.02
CA ALA A 303 16.94 27.98 -1.66
C ALA A 303 15.78 27.86 -0.64
N PRO A 304 15.86 26.94 0.33
CA PRO A 304 14.78 26.73 1.28
C PRO A 304 14.51 27.99 2.11
N THR A 305 13.23 28.28 2.31
CA THR A 305 12.74 29.27 3.28
C THR A 305 11.53 28.67 4.00
N TRP A 306 11.20 29.15 5.19
CA TRP A 306 10.04 28.67 5.93
C TRP A 306 8.75 28.69 5.09
N SER A 307 8.54 29.76 4.33
CA SER A 307 7.38 29.86 3.42
C SER A 307 7.38 28.76 2.35
N ARG A 308 8.52 28.49 1.71
CA ARG A 308 8.64 27.47 0.66
C ARG A 308 8.50 26.05 1.21
N ILE A 309 8.99 25.82 2.42
CA ILE A 309 8.88 24.51 3.06
C ILE A 309 7.42 24.24 3.47
N PHE A 310 6.75 25.18 4.13
CA PHE A 310 5.40 24.96 4.65
C PHE A 310 4.28 25.16 3.63
N LEU A 311 4.47 26.04 2.64
CA LEU A 311 3.45 26.36 1.63
C LEU A 311 3.76 25.76 0.25
N GLY A 312 4.98 25.29 0.03
CA GLY A 312 5.34 24.57 -1.20
C GLY A 312 4.58 23.25 -1.29
N TYR A 313 4.30 22.80 -2.52
CA TYR A 313 3.57 21.57 -2.76
C TYR A 313 3.99 20.97 -4.11
N GLU A 314 4.50 19.74 -4.07
CA GLU A 314 4.82 18.90 -5.23
C GLU A 314 4.02 17.60 -5.12
N PRO A 315 2.85 17.51 -5.76
CA PRO A 315 1.88 16.44 -5.50
C PRO A 315 2.39 15.05 -5.89
N ASP A 316 2.45 14.13 -4.94
CA ASP A 316 2.58 12.69 -5.22
C ASP A 316 1.19 12.05 -5.32
N ALA A 317 0.74 11.81 -6.56
CA ALA A 317 -0.61 11.30 -6.80
C ALA A 317 -0.85 9.91 -6.17
N LEU A 318 0.19 9.06 -6.07
CA LEU A 318 0.04 7.73 -5.47
C LEU A 318 -0.16 7.89 -3.97
N MET A 319 0.69 8.67 -3.30
CA MET A 319 0.57 8.88 -1.86
C MET A 319 -0.75 9.58 -1.50
N ILE A 320 -1.12 10.63 -2.23
CA ILE A 320 -2.41 11.32 -2.07
C ILE A 320 -3.57 10.34 -2.25
N GLY A 321 -3.52 9.47 -3.25
CA GLY A 321 -4.54 8.44 -3.47
C GLY A 321 -4.66 7.45 -2.30
N LEU A 322 -3.53 7.00 -1.73
CA LEU A 322 -3.51 6.16 -0.53
C LEU A 322 -4.09 6.88 0.68
N LEU A 323 -3.71 8.15 0.91
CA LEU A 323 -4.20 8.97 2.01
C LEU A 323 -5.70 9.24 1.91
N ILE A 324 -6.19 9.63 0.72
CA ILE A 324 -7.63 9.81 0.47
C ILE A 324 -8.39 8.52 0.74
N THR A 325 -7.85 7.38 0.30
CA THR A 325 -8.48 6.07 0.55
C THR A 325 -8.53 5.75 2.04
N ALA A 326 -7.43 5.97 2.77
CA ALA A 326 -7.37 5.78 4.22
C ALA A 326 -8.38 6.68 4.96
N VAL A 327 -8.45 7.96 4.59
CA VAL A 327 -9.40 8.93 5.16
C VAL A 327 -10.85 8.54 4.86
N ALA A 328 -11.16 8.16 3.62
CA ALA A 328 -12.50 7.75 3.23
C ALA A 328 -12.97 6.52 4.02
N LEU A 329 -12.09 5.52 4.19
CA LEU A 329 -12.38 4.32 4.99
C LEU A 329 -12.53 4.65 6.48
N TYR A 330 -11.68 5.50 7.03
CA TYR A 330 -11.74 5.92 8.43
C TYR A 330 -13.04 6.69 8.72
N ILE A 331 -13.36 7.71 7.93
CA ILE A 331 -14.59 8.49 8.07
C ILE A 331 -15.81 7.60 7.91
N LYS A 332 -15.83 6.70 6.92
CA LYS A 332 -16.92 5.73 6.75
C LYS A 332 -17.09 4.86 8.00
N GLY A 333 -15.99 4.40 8.60
CA GLY A 333 -16.02 3.66 9.85
C GLY A 333 -16.64 4.46 10.99
N VAL A 334 -16.20 5.70 11.20
CA VAL A 334 -16.75 6.60 12.24
C VAL A 334 -18.24 6.85 12.01
N VAL A 335 -18.65 7.18 10.78
CA VAL A 335 -20.06 7.42 10.43
C VAL A 335 -20.91 6.17 10.68
N VAL A 336 -20.42 4.98 10.34
CA VAL A 336 -21.14 3.71 10.59
C VAL A 336 -21.33 3.47 12.09
N LEU A 337 -20.32 3.73 12.93
CA LEU A 337 -20.45 3.61 14.39
C LEU A 337 -21.44 4.62 14.95
N THR A 338 -21.31 5.89 14.56
CA THR A 338 -22.18 6.96 15.07
C THR A 338 -23.64 6.72 14.67
N LYS A 339 -23.90 6.25 13.45
CA LYS A 339 -25.27 5.88 13.02
C LYS A 339 -25.86 4.70 13.80
N ARG A 340 -25.03 3.84 14.39
CA ARG A 340 -25.47 2.75 15.28
C ARG A 340 -25.70 3.19 16.73
N GLY A 341 -25.39 4.45 17.07
CA GLY A 341 -25.47 4.97 18.44
C GLY A 341 -24.18 4.82 19.25
N ASP A 342 -23.11 4.26 18.66
CA ASP A 342 -21.82 4.10 19.32
C ASP A 342 -21.01 5.41 19.28
N LYS A 343 -20.40 5.77 20.43
CA LYS A 343 -19.49 6.92 20.51
C LYS A 343 -18.08 6.52 20.07
N TRP A 344 -17.48 7.32 19.19
CA TRP A 344 -16.05 7.23 18.84
C TRP A 344 -15.30 8.41 19.47
N PRO A 345 -14.20 8.19 20.22
CA PRO A 345 -13.47 9.27 20.85
C PRO A 345 -12.88 10.26 19.82
N VAL A 346 -13.20 11.55 19.94
CA VAL A 346 -12.74 12.60 19.02
C VAL A 346 -11.22 12.67 18.93
N GLY A 347 -10.52 12.43 20.05
CA GLY A 347 -9.06 12.39 20.09
C GLY A 347 -8.44 11.39 19.09
N ARG A 348 -9.09 10.24 18.85
CA ARG A 348 -8.62 9.25 17.85
C ARG A 348 -8.71 9.80 16.43
N THR A 349 -9.82 10.47 16.11
CA THR A 349 -10.00 11.10 14.80
C THR A 349 -8.99 12.23 14.60
N VAL A 350 -8.75 13.06 15.62
CA VAL A 350 -7.76 14.14 15.54
C VAL A 350 -6.34 13.57 15.35
N SER A 351 -5.94 12.56 16.12
CA SER A 351 -4.63 11.90 15.94
C SER A 351 -4.45 11.31 14.55
N PHE A 352 -5.48 10.64 14.03
CA PHE A 352 -5.47 10.10 12.67
C PHE A 352 -5.33 11.22 11.62
N SER A 353 -6.12 12.29 11.74
CA SER A 353 -6.04 13.43 10.82
C SER A 353 -4.67 14.12 10.83
N LEU A 354 -4.07 14.30 12.01
CA LEU A 354 -2.73 14.87 12.13
C LEU A 354 -1.67 13.97 11.49
N ALA A 355 -1.78 12.65 11.65
CA ALA A 355 -0.88 11.71 10.98
C ALA A 355 -1.02 11.77 9.45
N ILE A 356 -2.25 11.80 8.93
CA ILE A 356 -2.48 11.94 7.48
C ILE A 356 -1.86 13.24 6.94
N ALA A 357 -2.03 14.36 7.64
CA ALA A 357 -1.43 15.63 7.27
C ALA A 357 0.10 15.59 7.32
N ALA A 358 0.68 14.93 8.32
CA ALA A 358 2.12 14.76 8.45
C ALA A 358 2.71 13.88 7.33
N ILE A 359 2.02 12.81 6.93
CA ILE A 359 2.43 11.98 5.78
C ILE A 359 2.38 12.82 4.50
N ASP A 360 1.27 13.52 4.23
CA ASP A 360 1.17 14.37 3.03
C ASP A 360 2.23 15.46 2.99
N PHE A 361 2.53 16.09 4.14
CA PHE A 361 3.59 17.10 4.23
C PHE A 361 4.97 16.52 3.91
N ALA A 362 5.28 15.32 4.41
CA ALA A 362 6.57 14.66 4.20
C ALA A 362 6.75 14.10 2.78
N THR A 363 5.67 13.82 2.06
CA THR A 363 5.73 13.21 0.71
C THR A 363 5.39 14.17 -0.42
N SER A 364 4.37 15.01 -0.22
CA SER A 364 3.79 15.90 -1.23
C SER A 364 3.99 17.38 -0.92
N GLY A 365 4.22 17.73 0.35
CA GLY A 365 4.47 19.10 0.78
C GLY A 365 5.85 19.62 0.37
N GLY A 366 6.14 20.87 0.72
CA GLY A 366 7.44 21.49 0.45
C GLY A 366 8.59 20.71 1.08
N LEU A 367 8.37 20.09 2.25
CA LEU A 367 9.35 19.17 2.83
C LEU A 367 9.63 17.96 1.92
N GLY A 368 8.60 17.32 1.37
CA GLY A 368 8.76 16.23 0.41
C GLY A 368 9.53 16.66 -0.85
N LEU A 369 9.27 17.88 -1.35
CA LEU A 369 10.05 18.47 -2.45
C LEU A 369 11.54 18.61 -2.08
N TYR A 370 11.85 19.30 -0.97
CA TYR A 370 13.24 19.54 -0.56
C TYR A 370 13.99 18.24 -0.16
N ALA A 371 13.28 17.21 0.29
CA ALA A 371 13.85 15.90 0.60
C ALA A 371 14.49 15.19 -0.61
N HIS A 372 14.15 15.59 -1.84
CA HIS A 372 14.82 15.09 -3.04
C HIS A 372 16.17 15.79 -3.30
N PHE A 373 16.44 16.94 -2.67
CA PHE A 373 17.58 17.80 -3.02
C PHE A 373 18.64 17.92 -1.93
N ALA A 374 18.32 17.52 -0.69
CA ALA A 374 19.23 17.60 0.44
C ALA A 374 18.97 16.45 1.44
N PHE A 375 20.05 15.89 1.96
CA PHE A 375 20.01 14.79 2.93
C PHE A 375 19.37 15.23 4.26
N SER A 376 19.61 16.46 4.70
CA SER A 376 18.98 16.99 5.93
C SER A 376 17.45 16.98 5.86
N TYR A 377 16.87 17.45 4.75
CA TYR A 377 15.42 17.42 4.52
C TYR A 377 14.91 16.00 4.29
N HIS A 378 15.69 15.14 3.63
CA HIS A 378 15.40 13.72 3.52
C HIS A 378 15.25 13.09 4.92
N MET A 379 16.16 13.40 5.85
CA MET A 379 16.09 12.94 7.24
C MET A 379 14.86 13.48 7.96
N VAL A 380 14.52 14.77 7.84
CA VAL A 380 13.30 15.32 8.45
C VAL A 380 12.05 14.58 7.93
N ALA A 381 11.93 14.40 6.61
CA ALA A 381 10.80 13.70 6.01
C ALA A 381 10.70 12.24 6.51
N HIS A 382 11.82 11.53 6.57
CA HIS A 382 11.86 10.14 7.00
C HIS A 382 11.64 9.98 8.51
N MET A 383 12.04 10.95 9.33
CA MET A 383 11.69 10.98 10.76
C MET A 383 10.20 11.25 10.98
N ILE A 384 9.58 12.11 10.17
CA ILE A 384 8.13 12.30 10.22
C ILE A 384 7.39 11.01 9.84
N LEU A 385 7.81 10.35 8.75
CA LEU A 385 7.20 9.10 8.28
C LEU A 385 7.47 7.92 9.22
N GLY A 386 8.66 7.83 9.79
CA GLY A 386 9.08 6.74 10.65
C GLY A 386 8.60 6.87 12.10
N MET A 387 8.40 8.08 12.61
CA MET A 387 8.12 8.28 14.03
C MET A 387 6.84 9.04 14.30
N ILE A 388 6.70 10.25 13.75
CA ILE A 388 5.62 11.16 14.12
C ILE A 388 4.27 10.69 13.57
N ALA A 389 4.19 10.43 12.26
CA ALA A 389 2.96 9.97 11.63
C ALA A 389 2.47 8.60 12.17
N PRO A 390 3.34 7.58 12.32
CA PRO A 390 2.97 6.29 12.91
C PRO A 390 2.28 6.38 14.27
N ILE A 391 2.78 7.24 15.17
CA ILE A 391 2.14 7.45 16.48
C ILE A 391 0.69 7.92 16.30
N GLY A 392 0.46 8.93 15.45
CA GLY A 392 -0.89 9.42 15.20
C GLY A 392 -1.81 8.38 14.52
N ILE A 393 -1.27 7.55 13.61
CA ILE A 393 -2.01 6.43 13.01
C ILE A 393 -2.43 5.42 14.07
N VAL A 394 -1.51 4.99 14.94
CA VAL A 394 -1.78 3.99 15.99
C VAL A 394 -2.75 4.53 17.04
N LEU A 395 -2.59 5.79 17.46
CA LEU A 395 -3.54 6.47 18.35
C LEU A 395 -4.94 6.59 17.73
N GLY A 396 -5.03 6.63 16.40
CA GLY A 396 -6.28 6.60 15.65
C GLY A 396 -7.07 5.29 15.77
N ALA A 397 -6.46 4.21 16.26
CA ALA A 397 -7.05 2.87 16.40
C ALA A 397 -7.75 2.32 15.13
N PRO A 398 -7.13 2.40 13.93
CA PRO A 398 -7.76 2.02 12.67
C PRO A 398 -8.17 0.55 12.62
N ILE A 399 -7.42 -0.36 13.26
CA ILE A 399 -7.76 -1.80 13.26
C ILE A 399 -9.01 -2.03 14.12
N THR A 400 -9.10 -1.41 15.30
CA THR A 400 -10.29 -1.45 16.15
C THR A 400 -11.51 -0.89 15.42
N LEU A 401 -11.35 0.23 14.72
CA LEU A 401 -12.42 0.84 13.93
C LEU A 401 -12.89 -0.11 12.82
N ALA A 402 -11.95 -0.70 12.08
CA ALA A 402 -12.25 -1.67 11.04
C ALA A 402 -12.99 -2.90 11.61
N LEU A 403 -12.50 -3.48 12.71
CA LEU A 403 -13.13 -4.65 13.34
C LEU A 403 -14.52 -4.38 13.89
N ARG A 404 -14.87 -3.13 14.20
CA ARG A 404 -16.21 -2.74 14.66
C ARG A 404 -17.18 -2.40 13.52
N THR A 405 -16.67 -2.02 12.35
CA THR A 405 -17.48 -1.45 11.25
C THR A 405 -17.55 -2.33 10.02
N LEU A 406 -16.57 -3.20 9.79
CA LEU A 406 -16.54 -4.09 8.64
C LEU A 406 -17.77 -5.01 8.64
N PRO A 407 -18.34 -5.32 7.45
CA PRO A 407 -19.48 -6.21 7.33
C PRO A 407 -19.24 -7.57 7.98
N GLN A 408 -20.27 -8.07 8.65
CA GLN A 408 -20.31 -9.45 9.12
C GLN A 408 -20.50 -10.42 7.93
N ALA A 409 -20.38 -11.71 8.21
CA ALA A 409 -20.68 -12.78 7.27
C ALA A 409 -22.14 -12.71 6.78
N ARG A 410 -22.42 -13.16 5.55
CA ARG A 410 -23.79 -13.21 4.99
C ARG A 410 -24.61 -14.34 5.60
N ASN A 411 -23.95 -15.41 6.04
CA ASN A 411 -24.54 -16.57 6.70
C ASN A 411 -23.62 -17.08 7.82
N THR A 412 -24.04 -18.13 8.52
CA THR A 412 -23.30 -18.73 9.65
C THR A 412 -21.97 -19.37 9.24
N ASP A 413 -21.88 -19.82 7.99
CA ASP A 413 -20.75 -20.61 7.50
C ASP A 413 -19.65 -19.73 6.91
N GLU A 414 -19.99 -18.56 6.36
CA GLU A 414 -19.06 -17.61 5.75
C GLU A 414 -18.19 -16.95 6.83
N ARG A 415 -16.88 -16.81 6.58
CA ARG A 415 -15.99 -16.05 7.46
C ARG A 415 -16.16 -14.54 7.26
N GLY A 416 -16.39 -14.13 6.02
CA GLY A 416 -16.59 -12.73 5.63
C GLY A 416 -15.35 -11.85 5.77
N VAL A 417 -15.50 -10.56 5.47
CA VAL A 417 -14.38 -9.59 5.45
C VAL A 417 -13.83 -9.34 6.85
N ARG A 418 -14.71 -9.14 7.84
CA ARG A 418 -14.32 -8.96 9.25
C ARG A 418 -13.60 -10.20 9.80
N GLY A 419 -14.12 -11.40 9.58
CA GLY A 419 -13.48 -12.64 10.01
C GLY A 419 -12.15 -12.89 9.28
N SER A 420 -12.02 -12.43 8.04
CA SER A 420 -10.76 -12.49 7.29
C SER A 420 -9.67 -11.59 7.89
N LEU A 421 -10.03 -10.37 8.30
CA LEU A 421 -9.13 -9.48 9.03
C LEU A 421 -8.73 -10.10 10.38
N LEU A 422 -9.69 -10.63 11.15
CA LEU A 422 -9.39 -11.30 12.42
C LEU A 422 -8.43 -12.48 12.25
N ALA A 423 -8.63 -13.32 11.22
CA ALA A 423 -7.75 -14.44 10.95
C ALA A 423 -6.36 -14.01 10.47
N ALA A 424 -6.25 -12.89 9.74
CA ALA A 424 -4.97 -12.31 9.36
C ALA A 424 -4.21 -11.81 10.59
N LEU A 425 -4.89 -11.10 11.49
CA LEU A 425 -4.32 -10.61 12.75
C LEU A 425 -3.81 -11.76 13.64
N HIS A 426 -4.49 -12.90 13.70
CA HIS A 426 -4.04 -14.05 14.50
C HIS A 426 -3.17 -15.05 13.73
N SER A 427 -2.69 -14.68 12.54
CA SER A 427 -1.85 -15.57 11.73
C SER A 427 -0.44 -15.73 12.32
N LYS A 428 0.26 -16.81 11.96
CA LYS A 428 1.67 -17.03 12.38
C LYS A 428 2.58 -15.88 11.95
N LEU A 429 2.33 -15.31 10.78
CA LEU A 429 3.09 -14.15 10.28
C LEU A 429 2.82 -12.91 11.13
N ALA A 430 1.57 -12.63 11.47
CA ALA A 430 1.26 -11.51 12.35
C ALA A 430 1.93 -11.68 13.72
N VAL A 431 1.86 -12.88 14.32
CA VAL A 431 2.57 -13.19 15.58
C VAL A 431 4.08 -12.98 15.48
N PHE A 432 4.68 -13.28 14.33
CA PHE A 432 6.11 -13.06 14.08
C PHE A 432 6.43 -11.57 13.99
N TYR A 433 5.72 -10.81 13.14
CA TYR A 433 5.99 -9.38 12.95
C TYR A 433 5.65 -8.54 14.18
N THR A 434 4.63 -8.91 14.96
CA THR A 434 4.27 -8.19 16.20
C THR A 434 5.10 -8.60 17.41
N ASN A 435 6.15 -9.42 17.22
CA ASN A 435 7.16 -9.64 18.24
C ASN A 435 7.98 -8.35 18.42
N PRO A 436 8.15 -7.83 19.65
CA PRO A 436 8.83 -6.56 19.88
C PRO A 436 10.28 -6.52 19.37
N LEU A 437 11.02 -7.64 19.41
CA LEU A 437 12.38 -7.70 18.87
C LEU A 437 12.40 -7.65 17.33
N VAL A 438 11.41 -8.28 16.69
CA VAL A 438 11.27 -8.23 15.23
C VAL A 438 10.86 -6.82 14.81
N ALA A 439 9.89 -6.21 15.50
CA ALA A 439 9.49 -4.83 15.25
C ALA A 439 10.66 -3.85 15.42
N LEU A 440 11.46 -4.00 16.49
CA LEU A 440 12.69 -3.21 16.70
C LEU A 440 13.71 -3.42 15.58
N ALA A 441 13.93 -4.67 15.14
CA ALA A 441 14.85 -4.97 14.05
C ALA A 441 14.42 -4.36 12.71
N PHE A 442 13.11 -4.34 12.41
CA PHE A 442 12.59 -3.65 11.23
C PHE A 442 12.66 -2.13 11.36
N PHE A 443 12.46 -1.60 12.56
CA PHE A 443 12.54 -0.18 12.84
C PHE A 443 13.97 0.34 12.74
N ASP A 444 14.84 -0.03 13.67
CA ASP A 444 16.22 0.49 13.74
C ASP A 444 17.18 -0.32 12.87
N GLY A 445 17.04 -1.64 12.81
CA GLY A 445 17.96 -2.48 12.02
C GLY A 445 17.92 -2.12 10.53
N SER A 446 16.76 -1.67 10.03
CA SER A 446 16.65 -1.20 8.65
C SER A 446 17.42 0.10 8.37
N LEU A 447 17.65 0.96 9.38
CA LEU A 447 18.48 2.15 9.23
C LEU A 447 19.92 1.78 8.89
N PHE A 448 20.48 0.78 9.60
CA PHE A 448 21.84 0.32 9.34
C PHE A 448 21.96 -0.31 7.96
N VAL A 449 20.99 -1.15 7.58
CA VAL A 449 20.97 -1.76 6.24
C VAL A 449 20.87 -0.69 5.15
N LEU A 450 20.06 0.34 5.34
CA LEU A 450 19.87 1.38 4.33
C LEU A 450 21.09 2.29 4.19
N TYR A 451 21.57 2.86 5.29
CA TYR A 451 22.54 3.96 5.26
C TYR A 451 24.01 3.52 5.39
N PHE A 452 24.30 2.33 5.92
CA PHE A 452 25.67 1.78 5.98
C PHE A 452 25.94 0.72 4.89
N THR A 453 25.08 0.64 3.88
CA THR A 453 25.34 -0.12 2.66
C THR A 453 25.09 0.77 1.43
N ASN A 454 25.39 0.26 0.24
CA ASN A 454 25.11 0.96 -1.02
C ASN A 454 23.61 1.09 -1.33
N LEU A 455 22.73 0.59 -0.45
CA LEU A 455 21.29 0.56 -0.68
C LEU A 455 20.70 1.97 -0.75
N PHE A 456 21.10 2.89 0.13
CA PHE A 456 20.61 4.27 0.11
C PHE A 456 20.87 4.96 -1.23
N GLY A 457 22.13 4.99 -1.69
CA GLY A 457 22.47 5.57 -2.99
C GLY A 457 21.75 4.91 -4.16
N SER A 458 21.60 3.58 -4.13
CA SER A 458 20.87 2.83 -5.17
C SER A 458 19.38 3.18 -5.21
N LEU A 459 18.73 3.32 -4.05
CA LEU A 459 17.31 3.64 -3.96
C LEU A 459 17.03 5.10 -4.32
N MET A 460 17.88 6.04 -3.91
CA MET A 460 17.76 7.47 -4.26
C MET A 460 17.84 7.72 -5.78
N GLN A 461 18.60 6.90 -6.51
CA GLN A 461 18.68 7.03 -7.97
C GLN A 461 17.41 6.53 -8.69
N SER A 462 16.42 5.98 -7.98
CA SER A 462 15.22 5.41 -8.58
C SER A 462 13.95 5.91 -7.91
N HIS A 463 12.94 6.29 -8.70
CA HIS A 463 11.66 6.74 -8.17
C HIS A 463 10.96 5.66 -7.31
N VAL A 464 11.04 4.40 -7.74
CA VAL A 464 10.52 3.27 -6.96
C VAL A 464 11.31 3.07 -5.66
N GLY A 465 12.62 3.34 -5.67
CA GLY A 465 13.42 3.28 -4.45
C GLY A 465 13.01 4.33 -3.43
N HIS A 466 12.77 5.57 -3.86
CA HIS A 466 12.18 6.61 -3.01
C HIS A 466 10.82 6.21 -2.42
N LEU A 467 9.91 5.71 -3.28
CA LEU A 467 8.60 5.24 -2.82
C LEU A 467 8.73 4.08 -1.82
N PHE A 468 9.65 3.15 -2.08
CA PHE A 468 9.95 2.04 -1.19
C PHE A 468 10.45 2.53 0.16
N MET A 469 11.38 3.49 0.21
CA MET A 469 11.87 4.07 1.47
C MET A 469 10.71 4.72 2.24
N ASN A 470 9.90 5.57 1.60
CA ASN A 470 8.75 6.23 2.23
C ASN A 470 7.76 5.22 2.83
N ILE A 471 7.37 4.19 2.06
CA ILE A 471 6.45 3.14 2.53
C ILE A 471 7.10 2.31 3.65
N HIS A 472 8.36 1.92 3.50
CA HIS A 472 9.08 1.12 4.48
C HIS A 472 9.16 1.83 5.83
N PHE A 473 9.62 3.08 5.89
CA PHE A 473 9.71 3.82 7.14
C PHE A 473 8.35 4.03 7.79
N LEU A 474 7.33 4.35 7.00
CA LEU A 474 5.96 4.48 7.49
C LEU A 474 5.45 3.15 8.10
N LEU A 475 5.62 2.03 7.41
CA LEU A 475 5.15 0.72 7.88
C LEU A 475 5.96 0.19 9.06
N ALA A 476 7.29 0.37 9.05
CA ALA A 476 8.17 -0.02 10.14
C ALA A 476 7.84 0.76 11.42
N GLY A 477 7.62 2.07 11.30
CA GLY A 477 7.14 2.91 12.40
C GLY A 477 5.76 2.48 12.90
N ILE A 478 4.80 2.27 12.00
CA ILE A 478 3.44 1.81 12.38
C ILE A 478 3.54 0.48 13.14
N LEU A 479 4.36 -0.45 12.67
CA LEU A 479 4.58 -1.74 13.33
C LEU A 479 5.17 -1.57 14.73
N PHE A 480 6.26 -0.80 14.86
CA PHE A 480 6.93 -0.55 16.14
C PHE A 480 5.98 0.08 17.15
N PHE A 481 5.36 1.21 16.81
CA PHE A 481 4.44 1.90 17.71
C PHE A 481 3.14 1.12 17.95
N HIS A 482 2.69 0.27 17.01
CA HIS A 482 1.58 -0.64 17.26
C HIS A 482 1.90 -1.64 18.37
N VAL A 483 3.10 -2.21 18.38
CA VAL A 483 3.55 -3.16 19.42
C VAL A 483 3.75 -2.47 20.76
N ILE A 484 4.33 -1.27 20.77
CA ILE A 484 4.63 -0.53 22.01
C ILE A 484 3.38 0.10 22.62
N ILE A 485 2.60 0.86 21.86
CA ILE A 485 1.42 1.58 22.38
C ILE A 485 0.29 0.57 22.65
N GLY A 486 0.03 -0.35 21.72
CA GLY A 486 -0.88 -1.48 21.94
C GLY A 486 -2.36 -1.11 22.13
N ILE A 487 -2.85 -0.04 21.49
CA ILE A 487 -4.28 0.33 21.51
C ILE A 487 -5.13 -0.65 20.69
N ASP A 488 -4.62 -1.03 19.52
CA ASP A 488 -5.29 -1.98 18.63
C ASP A 488 -5.02 -3.43 19.07
N PRO A 489 -5.88 -4.40 18.71
CA PRO A 489 -5.72 -5.79 19.12
C PRO A 489 -4.40 -6.40 18.63
N ASN A 490 -3.60 -6.92 19.55
CA ASN A 490 -2.34 -7.62 19.27
C ASN A 490 -2.48 -9.11 19.62
N PRO A 491 -1.96 -10.05 18.80
CA PRO A 491 -2.00 -11.49 19.09
C PRO A 491 -1.39 -11.89 20.44
N ARG A 492 -0.41 -11.13 20.92
CA ARG A 492 0.25 -11.38 22.21
C ARG A 492 0.27 -10.09 23.01
N ARG A 493 -0.07 -10.17 24.30
CA ARG A 493 0.08 -9.05 25.22
C ARG A 493 1.55 -8.94 25.61
N VAL A 494 2.22 -7.89 25.17
CA VAL A 494 3.59 -7.58 25.59
C VAL A 494 3.56 -6.93 26.98
N PRO A 495 4.25 -7.50 27.99
CA PRO A 495 4.33 -6.91 29.33
C PRO A 495 4.96 -5.51 29.30
N HIS A 496 4.51 -4.62 30.20
CA HIS A 496 4.98 -3.23 30.23
C HIS A 496 6.50 -3.11 30.43
N LEU A 497 7.10 -3.94 31.29
CA LEU A 497 8.55 -3.97 31.49
C LEU A 497 9.31 -4.29 30.20
N VAL A 498 8.82 -5.24 29.40
CA VAL A 498 9.42 -5.58 28.11
C VAL A 498 9.33 -4.39 27.14
N ARG A 499 8.20 -3.68 27.11
CA ARG A 499 8.06 -2.46 26.28
C ARG A 499 9.06 -1.38 26.71
N ILE A 500 9.22 -1.15 28.01
CA ILE A 500 10.19 -0.19 28.57
C ILE A 500 11.61 -0.55 28.13
N VAL A 501 12.02 -1.81 28.30
CA VAL A 501 13.36 -2.29 27.89
C VAL A 501 13.58 -2.11 26.39
N ILE A 502 12.58 -2.43 25.57
CA ILE A 502 12.65 -2.28 24.10
C ILE A 502 12.75 -0.80 23.71
N LEU A 503 12.06 0.10 24.41
CA LEU A 503 12.15 1.54 24.15
C LEU A 503 13.54 2.08 24.50
N PHE A 504 14.11 1.68 25.63
CA PHE A 504 15.50 2.03 25.95
C PHE A 504 16.51 1.47 24.94
N ALA A 505 16.31 0.23 24.48
CA ALA A 505 17.12 -0.36 23.44
C ALA A 505 17.00 0.44 22.13
N ALA A 506 15.78 0.81 21.72
CA ALA A 506 15.53 1.62 20.53
C ALA A 506 16.24 2.98 20.59
N MET A 507 16.08 3.71 21.71
CA MET A 507 16.80 4.97 21.95
C MET A 507 18.30 4.78 21.79
N SER A 508 18.86 3.77 22.46
CA SER A 508 20.32 3.54 22.45
C SER A 508 20.85 3.18 21.05
N ILE A 509 20.14 2.31 20.32
CA ILE A 509 20.51 1.89 18.98
C ILE A 509 20.39 3.06 18.00
N HIS A 510 19.32 3.84 18.09
CA HIS A 510 19.10 4.97 17.20
C HIS A 510 20.10 6.11 17.48
N ALA A 511 20.40 6.41 18.75
CA ALA A 511 21.46 7.35 19.11
C ALA A 511 22.82 6.94 18.55
N PHE A 512 23.17 5.65 18.68
CA PHE A 512 24.39 5.12 18.11
C PHE A 512 24.41 5.26 16.58
N PHE A 513 23.31 4.92 15.91
CA PHE A 513 23.14 5.11 14.46
C PHE A 513 23.43 6.55 14.04
N SER A 514 22.83 7.53 14.71
CA SER A 514 23.02 8.94 14.39
C SER A 514 24.45 9.41 14.62
N ILE A 515 25.09 9.03 15.73
CA ILE A 515 26.49 9.39 16.01
C ILE A 515 27.42 8.76 14.98
N ALA A 516 27.21 7.49 14.64
CA ALA A 516 27.99 6.81 13.60
C ALA A 516 27.84 7.53 12.25
N LEU A 517 26.62 7.90 11.86
CA LEU A 517 26.37 8.65 10.63
C LEU A 517 26.97 10.07 10.65
N MET A 518 26.99 10.75 11.80
CA MET A 518 27.69 12.04 11.96
C MET A 518 29.21 11.89 11.81
N SER A 519 29.76 10.72 12.17
CA SER A 519 31.19 10.44 12.09
C SER A 519 31.68 10.07 10.68
N GLU A 520 30.75 9.79 9.75
CA GLU A 520 31.11 9.48 8.37
C GLU A 520 31.87 10.63 7.71
N SER A 521 32.99 10.28 7.07
CA SER A 521 33.84 11.20 6.31
C SER A 521 33.49 11.26 4.83
N THR A 522 32.63 10.36 4.36
CA THR A 522 32.21 10.26 2.95
C THR A 522 30.71 10.38 2.81
N LEU A 523 30.26 10.78 1.62
CA LEU A 523 28.84 10.86 1.30
C LEU A 523 28.27 9.45 1.11
N ILE A 524 27.21 9.13 1.85
CA ILE A 524 26.58 7.80 1.81
C ILE A 524 25.56 7.64 0.67
N ASP A 525 25.24 8.73 -0.02
CA ASP A 525 24.25 8.81 -1.10
C ASP A 525 24.76 8.29 -2.45
N GLY A 526 26.01 7.82 -2.51
CA GLY A 526 26.64 7.37 -3.76
C GLY A 526 26.78 8.47 -4.82
N GLY A 527 26.80 9.75 -4.42
CA GLY A 527 26.93 10.89 -5.33
C GLY A 527 25.60 11.39 -5.92
N TYR A 528 24.46 10.92 -5.45
CA TYR A 528 23.14 11.36 -5.89
C TYR A 528 22.95 12.88 -5.76
N PHE A 529 23.10 13.46 -4.57
CA PHE A 529 22.92 14.89 -4.32
C PHE A 529 23.95 15.73 -5.06
N ALA A 530 25.18 15.21 -5.21
CA ALA A 530 26.21 15.86 -6.03
C ALA A 530 25.80 15.96 -7.51
N SER A 531 25.12 14.94 -8.04
CA SER A 531 24.66 14.91 -9.45
C SER A 531 23.58 15.95 -9.77
N LEU A 532 22.79 16.36 -8.77
CA LEU A 532 21.70 17.35 -8.93
C LEU A 532 22.22 18.77 -9.18
N LYS A 533 23.46 19.06 -8.74
CA LYS A 533 24.08 20.40 -8.83
C LYS A 533 23.18 21.52 -8.26
N SER A 534 22.51 21.24 -7.13
CA SER A 534 21.62 22.19 -6.43
C SER A 534 22.37 23.49 -6.07
N PRO A 535 21.99 24.67 -6.59
CA PRO A 535 22.79 25.90 -6.46
C PRO A 535 22.99 26.41 -5.03
N TRP A 536 22.07 26.08 -4.12
CA TRP A 536 22.06 26.55 -2.74
C TRP A 536 22.66 25.55 -1.74
N LEU A 537 23.05 24.35 -2.21
CA LEU A 537 23.62 23.30 -1.37
C LEU A 537 25.08 23.09 -1.75
N THR A 538 25.97 23.83 -1.09
CA THR A 538 27.40 23.88 -1.44
C THR A 538 28.26 22.86 -0.68
N ASP A 539 27.86 22.46 0.53
CA ASP A 539 28.58 21.50 1.36
C ASP A 539 27.68 20.30 1.71
N LEU A 540 27.82 19.23 0.93
CA LEU A 540 27.02 18.01 1.06
C LEU A 540 27.37 17.21 2.31
N LEU A 541 28.63 17.24 2.76
CA LEU A 541 29.05 16.48 3.93
C LEU A 541 28.56 17.17 5.21
N ALA A 542 28.57 18.50 5.24
CA ALA A 542 27.93 19.26 6.31
C ALA A 542 26.41 19.00 6.34
N ASP A 543 25.74 18.96 5.19
CA ASP A 543 24.31 18.62 5.12
C ASP A 543 24.00 17.21 5.63
N GLN A 544 24.86 16.22 5.32
CA GLN A 544 24.76 14.86 5.86
C GLN A 544 24.87 14.84 7.38
N ARG A 545 25.86 15.56 7.95
CA ARG A 545 26.04 15.68 9.40
C ARG A 545 24.85 16.36 10.07
N ILE A 546 24.26 17.38 9.44
CA ILE A 546 23.03 18.01 9.90
C ILE A 546 21.89 16.99 9.89
N GLY A 547 21.70 16.25 8.80
CA GLY A 547 20.70 15.19 8.74
C GLY A 547 20.86 14.13 9.82
N ALA A 548 22.10 13.71 10.10
CA ALA A 548 22.39 12.77 11.18
C ALA A 548 22.05 13.35 12.57
N SER A 549 22.32 14.64 12.82
CA SER A 549 21.91 15.31 14.06
C SER A 549 20.40 15.46 14.20
N ILE A 550 19.69 15.65 13.09
CA ILE A 550 18.21 15.69 13.04
C ILE A 550 17.64 14.32 13.37
N ALA A 551 18.20 13.25 12.80
CA ALA A 551 17.79 11.88 13.10
C ALA A 551 17.90 11.61 14.60
N TRP A 552 18.98 12.06 15.25
CA TRP A 552 19.13 11.95 16.70
C TRP A 552 18.04 12.72 17.45
N ALA A 553 17.92 14.04 17.22
CA ALA A 553 17.02 14.89 17.99
C ALA A 553 15.53 14.52 17.81
N MET A 554 15.11 14.23 16.58
CA MET A 554 13.74 13.81 16.28
C MET A 554 13.49 12.35 16.68
N GLY A 555 14.55 11.57 16.86
CA GLY A 555 14.53 10.19 17.33
C GLY A 555 14.10 10.04 18.78
N GLU A 556 14.77 10.78 19.66
CA GLU A 556 14.66 10.59 21.10
C GLU A 556 13.34 11.10 21.67
N ILE A 557 12.84 12.24 21.18
CA ILE A 557 11.66 12.91 21.76
C ILE A 557 10.40 12.01 21.70
N PRO A 558 10.03 11.41 20.55
CA PRO A 558 8.87 10.53 20.48
C PRO A 558 9.03 9.26 21.33
N ILE A 559 10.24 8.69 21.38
CA ILE A 559 10.48 7.48 22.17
C ILE A 559 10.39 7.77 23.67
N LEU A 560 10.93 8.90 24.13
CA LEU A 560 10.77 9.36 25.52
C LEU A 560 9.31 9.57 25.90
N LEU A 561 8.52 10.18 25.02
CA LEU A 561 7.07 10.33 25.25
C LEU A 561 6.37 8.98 25.34
N ALA A 562 6.71 8.03 24.47
CA ALA A 562 6.17 6.67 24.50
C ALA A 562 6.60 5.91 25.78
N LEU A 563 7.82 6.14 26.25
CA LEU A 563 8.36 5.57 27.49
C LEU A 563 7.59 6.09 28.71
N VAL A 564 7.42 7.41 28.82
CA VAL A 564 6.63 8.04 29.89
C VAL A 564 5.17 7.54 29.85
N ALA A 565 4.56 7.48 28.66
CA ALA A 565 3.20 6.98 28.52
C ALA A 565 3.06 5.51 28.95
N THR A 566 4.03 4.66 28.58
CA THR A 566 4.07 3.24 28.97
C THR A 566 4.24 3.10 30.47
N PHE A 567 5.13 3.89 31.09
CA PHE A 567 5.34 3.91 32.52
C PHE A 567 4.07 4.34 33.29
N ILE A 568 3.40 5.41 32.84
CA ILE A 568 2.11 5.83 33.41
C ILE A 568 1.05 4.75 33.27
N SER A 569 0.99 4.05 32.12
CA SER A 569 0.06 2.94 31.91
C SER A 569 0.33 1.81 32.87
N TRP A 570 1.60 1.45 33.07
CA TRP A 570 2.02 0.40 34.00
C TRP A 570 1.60 0.74 35.44
N MET A 571 1.92 1.94 35.94
CA MET A 571 1.52 2.38 37.28
C MET A 571 0.00 2.34 37.49
N ARG A 572 -0.78 2.71 36.47
CA ARG A 572 -2.25 2.68 36.53
C ARG A 572 -2.81 1.26 36.55
N ASP A 573 -2.24 0.36 35.77
CA ASP A 573 -2.68 -1.04 35.73
C ASP A 573 -2.31 -1.76 37.02
N ASP A 574 -1.10 -1.55 37.54
CA ASP A 574 -0.63 -2.08 38.81
C ASP A 574 -1.53 -1.62 39.97
N SER A 575 -1.81 -0.31 40.08
CA SER A 575 -2.73 0.23 41.08
C SER A 575 -4.15 -0.36 41.00
N ARG A 576 -4.64 -0.67 39.79
CA ARG A 576 -5.96 -1.32 39.60
C ARG A 576 -5.93 -2.77 40.01
N GLU A 577 -4.83 -3.47 39.73
CA GLU A 577 -4.62 -4.86 40.11
C GLU A 577 -4.52 -5.00 41.63
N THR A 578 -3.73 -4.17 42.30
CA THR A 578 -3.67 -4.11 43.77
C THR A 578 -5.05 -3.92 44.38
N LYS A 579 -5.82 -2.92 43.92
CA LYS A 579 -7.20 -2.68 44.40
C LYS A 579 -8.15 -3.84 44.15
N ARG A 580 -7.92 -4.63 43.09
CA ARG A 580 -8.73 -5.82 42.80
C ARG A 580 -8.38 -6.95 43.76
N ILE A 581 -7.10 -7.14 44.03
CA ILE A 581 -6.60 -8.12 45.01
C ILE A 581 -7.14 -7.77 46.39
N ASP A 582 -6.97 -6.52 46.84
CA ASP A 582 -7.48 -6.05 48.15
C ASP A 582 -8.97 -6.33 48.32
N LYS A 583 -9.80 -6.00 47.32
CA LYS A 583 -11.24 -6.27 47.35
C LYS A 583 -11.59 -7.76 47.36
N ASN A 584 -10.80 -8.59 46.69
CA ASN A 584 -11.00 -10.03 46.71
C ASN A 584 -10.64 -10.61 48.07
N THR A 585 -9.55 -10.13 48.68
CA THR A 585 -9.12 -10.48 50.03
C THR A 585 -10.17 -10.08 51.07
N GLU A 586 -10.68 -8.85 51.01
CA GLU A 586 -11.77 -8.38 51.88
C GLU A 586 -13.03 -9.25 51.75
N ARG A 587 -13.40 -9.64 50.53
CA ARG A 587 -14.55 -10.53 50.28
C ARG A 587 -14.33 -11.94 50.83
N ALA A 588 -13.14 -12.50 50.64
CA ALA A 588 -12.80 -13.81 51.17
C ALA A 588 -12.87 -13.81 52.70
N ALA A 589 -12.27 -12.79 53.33
CA ALA A 589 -12.33 -12.58 54.78
C ALA A 589 -13.78 -12.45 55.29
N ALA A 590 -14.63 -11.68 54.60
CA ALA A 590 -16.04 -11.52 54.96
C ALA A 590 -16.86 -12.82 54.84
N MET A 591 -16.48 -13.73 53.93
CA MET A 591 -17.12 -15.04 53.77
C MET A 591 -16.47 -16.15 54.62
N GLY A 592 -15.48 -15.83 55.45
CA GLY A 592 -14.72 -16.82 56.24
C GLY A 592 -13.92 -17.79 55.37
N GLN A 593 -13.66 -17.44 54.11
CA GLN A 593 -12.86 -18.23 53.18
C GLN A 593 -11.39 -17.80 53.27
N PRO A 594 -10.43 -18.74 53.17
CA PRO A 594 -9.02 -18.40 53.12
C PRO A 594 -8.76 -17.52 51.89
N ASP A 595 -7.99 -16.46 52.07
CA ASP A 595 -7.54 -15.63 50.94
C ASP A 595 -6.47 -16.37 50.11
N ASP A 596 -6.07 -15.74 49.00
CA ASP A 596 -5.09 -16.33 48.08
C ASP A 596 -3.73 -16.57 48.77
N LEU A 597 -3.35 -15.72 49.74
CA LEU A 597 -2.11 -15.86 50.52
C LEU A 597 -2.17 -17.04 51.50
N ALA A 598 -3.30 -17.22 52.20
CA ALA A 598 -3.52 -18.35 53.09
C ALA A 598 -3.52 -19.67 52.29
N THR A 599 -4.11 -19.66 51.10
CA THR A 599 -4.08 -20.80 50.18
C THR A 599 -2.66 -21.11 49.71
N TYR A 600 -1.88 -20.08 49.36
CA TYR A 600 -0.49 -20.23 48.95
C TYR A 600 0.42 -20.71 50.09
N ASN A 601 0.26 -20.16 51.29
CA ASN A 601 1.00 -20.58 52.48
C ASN A 601 0.71 -22.04 52.84
N LYS A 602 -0.56 -22.47 52.71
CA LYS A 602 -0.92 -23.88 52.89
C LYS A 602 -0.24 -24.78 51.87
N TYR A 603 -0.19 -24.37 50.60
CA TYR A 603 0.54 -25.10 49.55
C TYR A 603 2.05 -25.24 49.86
N LEU A 604 2.70 -24.17 50.33
CA LEU A 604 4.11 -24.22 50.74
C LEU A 604 4.33 -25.13 51.96
N GLN A 605 3.39 -25.14 52.92
CA GLN A 605 3.44 -26.05 54.06
C GLN A 605 3.29 -27.51 53.62
N ASP A 606 2.38 -27.80 52.70
CA ASP A 606 2.20 -29.14 52.15
C ASP A 606 3.46 -29.62 51.39
N LEU A 607 4.11 -28.72 50.63
CA LEU A 607 5.42 -29.00 50.00
C LEU A 607 6.50 -29.32 51.03
N ALA A 608 6.64 -28.47 52.06
CA ALA A 608 7.64 -28.68 53.11
C ALA A 608 7.39 -29.96 53.93
N GLN A 609 6.13 -30.37 54.10
CA GLN A 609 5.79 -31.63 54.76
C GLN A 609 6.16 -32.84 53.88
N ARG A 610 5.94 -32.77 52.57
CA ARG A 610 6.36 -33.83 51.63
C ARG A 610 7.87 -34.02 51.65
N ASP A 611 8.64 -32.94 51.56
CA ASP A 611 10.12 -32.99 51.60
C ASP A 611 10.66 -33.57 52.92
N ARG A 612 9.94 -33.39 54.04
CA ARG A 612 10.29 -34.00 55.34
C ARG A 612 9.86 -35.45 55.47
N SER A 613 8.90 -35.91 54.69
CA SER A 613 8.46 -37.31 54.66
C SER A 613 9.27 -38.18 53.69
N GLU A 614 10.01 -37.55 52.77
CA GLU A 614 10.88 -38.22 51.78
C GLU A 614 12.36 -38.28 52.21
N ASN A 615 12.76 -37.59 53.29
CA ASN A 615 14.03 -37.75 54.00
C ASN A 615 13.81 -38.53 55.29
#